data_AF-X1H4B7-F1
#
_entry.id   AF-X1H4B7-F1
#
_cell.length_a   1.000
_cell.length_b   1.000
_cell.length_c   1.000
_cell.angle_alpha   90.00
_cell.angle_beta   90.00
_cell.angle_gamma   90.00
#
_symmetry.space_group_name_H-M   'P 1'
#
loop_
_entity.id
_entity.type
_entity.pdbx_description
1 polymer ?
#
loop_
_entity_poly.entity_id
_entity_poly.type
_entity_poly.pdbx_seq_one_letter_code
_entity_poly.pdbx_strand_id
1 'polypeptide(L)'
;MDINQINHDLVEHLYQGLEEVSKQRVDQAISKIVQAKERGRKVVVVTGSGPNIHEGVTTLIAELIKKKIVDGVITSSAVIAHEMAGSLDKVKRLDGKKLGICEDALPKGSVFEITLMDKETLEQIKREMLVDVELIERTLGLPGDVIIKAA
;
A
#
# COMPACT_ATOMS: atom_id res chain seq x y z
N MET A 1 -22.36 -16.58 -7.16
CA MET A 1 -22.73 -15.18 -6.92
C MET A 1 -22.20 -14.38 -8.09
N ASP A 2 -23.07 -13.72 -8.85
CA ASP A 2 -22.63 -12.89 -9.96
C ASP A 2 -21.93 -11.65 -9.40
N ILE A 3 -20.62 -11.54 -9.63
CA ILE A 3 -19.76 -10.48 -9.07
C ILE A 3 -20.12 -9.09 -9.66
N ASN A 4 -21.06 -9.04 -10.61
CA ASN A 4 -21.45 -7.85 -11.35
C ASN A 4 -22.67 -7.09 -10.81
N GLN A 5 -23.28 -7.53 -9.70
CA GLN A 5 -24.46 -6.82 -9.19
C GLN A 5 -24.04 -5.65 -8.29
N ILE A 6 -24.27 -4.43 -8.77
CA ILE A 6 -24.04 -3.21 -7.98
C ILE A 6 -25.07 -3.16 -6.86
N ASN A 7 -24.60 -3.05 -5.61
CA ASN A 7 -25.46 -2.85 -4.45
C ASN A 7 -25.86 -1.36 -4.36
N HIS A 8 -26.93 -1.00 -5.06
CA HIS A 8 -27.43 0.37 -5.11
C HIS A 8 -27.86 0.88 -3.72
N ASP A 9 -28.41 0.02 -2.86
CA ASP A 9 -28.83 0.40 -1.51
C ASP A 9 -27.64 0.80 -0.64
N LEU A 10 -26.52 0.05 -0.73
CA LEU A 10 -25.28 0.39 -0.02
C LEU A 10 -24.69 1.70 -0.53
N VAL A 11 -24.66 1.93 -1.85
CA VAL A 11 -24.14 3.17 -2.43
C VAL A 11 -24.97 4.37 -1.98
N GLU A 12 -26.29 4.26 -2.01
CA GLU A 12 -27.20 5.31 -1.55
C GLU A 12 -27.02 5.58 -0.06
N HIS A 13 -26.91 4.53 0.76
CA HIS A 13 -26.66 4.67 2.19
C HIS A 13 -25.36 5.41 2.50
N LEU A 14 -24.26 5.07 1.80
CA LEU A 14 -22.97 5.75 1.94
C LEU A 14 -23.07 7.22 1.50
N TYR A 15 -23.74 7.50 0.39
CA TYR A 15 -23.92 8.87 -0.10
C TYR A 15 -24.76 9.72 0.86
N GLN A 16 -25.85 9.18 1.41
CA GLN A 16 -26.68 9.88 2.37
C GLN A 16 -25.97 10.13 3.71
N GLY A 17 -25.00 9.29 4.08
CA GLY A 17 -24.16 9.46 5.25
C GLY A 17 -23.12 10.59 5.15
N LEU A 18 -22.92 11.17 3.97
CA LEU A 18 -22.00 12.29 3.78
C LEU A 18 -22.59 13.60 4.32
N GLU A 19 -21.74 14.49 4.82
CA GLU A 19 -22.11 15.88 5.06
C GLU A 19 -22.48 16.58 3.74
N GLU A 20 -23.35 17.59 3.80
CA GLU A 20 -23.82 18.30 2.60
C GLU A 20 -22.69 18.87 1.73
N VAL A 21 -21.63 19.40 2.35
CA VAL A 21 -20.45 19.88 1.62
C VAL A 21 -19.75 18.73 0.88
N SER A 22 -19.69 17.55 1.49
CA SER A 22 -19.10 16.36 0.88
C SER A 22 -19.96 15.82 -0.26
N LYS A 23 -21.29 15.78 -0.11
CA LYS A 23 -22.23 15.41 -1.21
C LYS A 23 -22.04 16.31 -2.41
N GLN A 24 -22.03 17.63 -2.20
CA GLN A 24 -21.83 18.61 -3.28
C GLN A 24 -20.48 18.41 -4.00
N ARG A 25 -19.41 18.11 -3.26
CA ARG A 25 -18.09 17.82 -3.86
C ARG A 25 -18.10 16.54 -4.67
N VAL A 26 -18.75 15.49 -4.18
CA VAL A 26 -18.92 14.22 -4.90
C VAL A 26 -19.70 14.44 -6.20
N ASP A 27 -20.85 15.11 -6.15
CA ASP A 27 -21.67 15.38 -7.33
C ASP A 27 -20.93 16.21 -8.38
N GLN A 28 -20.19 17.23 -7.93
CA GLN A 28 -19.36 18.05 -8.80
C GLN A 28 -18.25 17.23 -9.47
N ALA A 29 -17.60 16.33 -8.72
CA ALA A 29 -16.58 15.45 -9.27
C ALA A 29 -17.17 14.49 -10.31
N ILE A 30 -18.30 13.84 -10.00
CA ILE A 30 -19.02 12.96 -10.91
C ILE A 30 -19.39 13.71 -12.19
N SER A 31 -20.02 14.88 -12.07
CA SER A 31 -20.44 15.67 -13.23
C SER A 31 -19.26 16.05 -14.12
N LYS A 32 -18.14 16.50 -13.54
CA LYS A 32 -16.93 16.86 -14.31
C LYS A 32 -16.32 15.65 -15.02
N ILE A 33 -16.26 14.50 -14.35
CA ILE A 33 -15.73 13.26 -14.92
C ILE A 33 -16.62 12.82 -16.09
N VAL A 34 -17.94 12.73 -15.88
CA VAL A 34 -18.90 12.33 -16.93
C VAL A 34 -18.78 13.25 -18.15
N GLN A 35 -18.84 14.57 -17.95
CA GLN A 35 -18.69 15.54 -19.04
C GLN A 35 -17.37 15.40 -19.80
N ALA A 36 -16.27 15.09 -19.10
CA ALA A 36 -14.98 14.86 -19.74
C ALA A 36 -15.03 13.60 -20.62
N LYS A 37 -15.58 12.49 -20.11
CA LYS A 37 -15.66 11.22 -20.84
C LYS A 37 -16.61 11.28 -22.03
N GLU A 38 -17.77 11.94 -21.90
CA GLU A 38 -18.70 12.17 -23.01
C GLU A 38 -18.06 12.97 -24.15
N ARG A 39 -17.14 13.89 -23.82
CA ARG A 39 -16.36 14.67 -24.79
C ARG A 39 -15.10 13.96 -25.30
N GLY A 40 -14.94 12.66 -25.02
CA GLY A 40 -13.78 11.87 -25.42
C GLY A 40 -12.46 12.30 -24.75
N ARG A 41 -12.52 13.06 -23.66
CA ARG A 41 -11.32 13.55 -22.94
C ARG A 41 -10.81 12.50 -21.96
N LYS A 42 -9.55 12.70 -21.56
CA LYS A 42 -8.84 11.85 -20.60
C LYS A 42 -9.03 12.35 -19.17
N VAL A 43 -9.17 11.43 -18.23
CA VAL A 43 -9.29 11.72 -16.80
C VAL A 43 -8.10 11.10 -16.08
N VAL A 44 -7.36 11.93 -15.34
CA VAL A 44 -6.21 11.51 -14.53
C VAL A 44 -6.54 11.74 -13.06
N VAL A 45 -6.29 10.75 -12.22
CA VAL A 45 -6.40 10.86 -10.77
C VAL A 45 -5.04 11.25 -10.20
N VAL A 46 -5.01 12.29 -9.37
CA VAL A 46 -3.81 12.69 -8.62
C VAL A 46 -4.05 12.38 -7.16
N THR A 47 -3.23 11.51 -6.58
CA THR A 47 -3.39 11.07 -5.19
C THR A 47 -2.06 11.05 -4.43
N GLY A 48 -2.13 11.29 -3.13
CA GLY A 48 -1.00 11.21 -2.19
C GLY A 48 -0.97 9.88 -1.43
N SER A 49 -0.15 9.78 -0.38
CA SER A 49 0.04 8.55 0.40
C SER A 49 -1.05 8.20 1.42
N GLY A 50 -1.92 9.16 1.76
CA GLY A 50 -3.01 8.94 2.73
C GLY A 50 -4.07 7.92 2.29
N PRO A 51 -4.64 8.03 1.06
CA PRO A 51 -5.71 7.15 0.61
C PRO A 51 -5.16 5.90 -0.13
N ASN A 52 -4.23 5.16 0.48
CA ASN A 52 -3.61 3.96 -0.13
C ASN A 52 -4.29 2.64 0.32
N ILE A 53 -3.65 1.47 0.12
CA ILE A 53 -4.04 0.14 0.65
C ILE A 53 -4.65 0.19 2.05
N HIS A 54 -4.16 1.05 2.94
CA HIS A 54 -4.66 1.18 4.31
C HIS A 54 -6.16 1.50 4.38
N GLU A 55 -6.72 2.13 3.34
CA GLU A 55 -8.12 2.54 3.24
C GLU A 55 -8.83 1.91 2.01
N GLY A 56 -8.13 1.09 1.22
CA GLY A 56 -8.69 0.37 0.07
C GLY A 56 -9.00 1.22 -1.17
N VAL A 57 -8.65 2.51 -1.18
CA VAL A 57 -8.99 3.44 -2.27
C VAL A 57 -8.28 3.09 -3.59
N THR A 58 -7.08 2.50 -3.54
CA THR A 58 -6.36 2.07 -4.76
C THR A 58 -7.12 0.98 -5.52
N THR A 59 -7.88 0.14 -4.81
CA THR A 59 -8.76 -0.86 -5.44
C THR A 59 -9.93 -0.20 -6.16
N LEU A 60 -10.51 0.86 -5.59
CA LEU A 60 -11.56 1.64 -6.24
C LEU A 60 -11.03 2.33 -7.50
N ILE A 61 -9.83 2.94 -7.44
CA ILE A 61 -9.17 3.55 -8.60
C ILE A 61 -8.90 2.48 -9.67
N ALA A 62 -8.41 1.29 -9.29
CA ALA A 62 -8.17 0.18 -10.22
C ALA A 62 -9.46 -0.25 -10.95
N GLU A 63 -10.59 -0.33 -10.24
CA GLU A 63 -11.87 -0.64 -10.87
C GLU A 63 -12.32 0.48 -11.84
N LEU A 64 -12.12 1.76 -11.49
CA LEU A 64 -12.41 2.88 -12.39
C LEU A 64 -11.53 2.86 -13.65
N ILE A 65 -10.27 2.42 -13.55
CA ILE A 65 -9.39 2.20 -14.71
C ILE A 65 -9.93 1.06 -15.58
N LYS A 66 -10.32 -0.07 -14.97
CA LYS A 66 -10.89 -1.22 -15.68
C LYS A 66 -12.18 -0.85 -16.43
N LYS A 67 -13.00 0.04 -15.85
CA LYS A 67 -14.21 0.60 -16.47
C LYS A 67 -13.92 1.74 -17.47
N LYS A 68 -12.64 2.05 -17.72
CA LYS A 68 -12.17 3.13 -18.62
C LYS A 68 -12.66 4.52 -18.22
N ILE A 69 -13.02 4.72 -16.95
CA ILE A 69 -13.39 6.03 -16.41
C ILE A 69 -12.12 6.83 -16.13
N VAL A 70 -11.11 6.20 -15.54
CA VAL A 70 -9.79 6.78 -15.30
C VAL A 70 -8.80 6.31 -16.37
N ASP A 71 -8.03 7.23 -16.94
CA ASP A 71 -7.06 6.98 -18.00
C ASP A 71 -5.60 7.01 -17.50
N GLY A 72 -5.37 7.49 -16.28
CA GLY A 72 -4.05 7.51 -15.67
C GLY A 72 -4.08 7.89 -14.20
N VAL A 73 -3.00 7.59 -13.49
CA VAL A 73 -2.83 7.93 -12.08
C VAL A 73 -1.46 8.59 -11.91
N ILE A 74 -1.42 9.71 -11.20
CA ILE A 74 -0.21 10.38 -10.77
C ILE A 74 -0.15 10.28 -9.24
N THR A 75 0.93 9.71 -8.73
CA THR A 75 1.12 9.52 -7.29
C THR A 75 2.60 9.59 -6.92
N SER A 76 2.89 9.61 -5.62
CA SER A 76 4.26 9.57 -5.10
C SER A 76 4.89 8.18 -5.22
N SER A 77 6.22 8.12 -5.30
CA SER A 77 6.97 6.85 -5.28
C SER A 77 6.71 6.03 -4.02
N ALA A 78 6.46 6.68 -2.87
CA ALA A 78 6.11 6.01 -1.62
C ALA A 78 4.82 5.20 -1.74
N VAL A 79 3.81 5.72 -2.48
CA VAL A 79 2.58 4.98 -2.76
C VAL A 79 2.87 3.77 -3.62
N ILE A 80 3.61 3.94 -4.72
CA ILE A 80 3.98 2.81 -5.59
C ILE A 80 4.77 1.77 -4.82
N ALA A 81 5.68 2.16 -3.94
CA ALA A 81 6.43 1.22 -3.10
C ALA A 81 5.52 0.41 -2.18
N HIS A 82 4.58 1.05 -1.47
CA HIS A 82 3.64 0.33 -0.60
C HIS A 82 2.67 -0.58 -1.39
N GLU A 83 2.26 -0.16 -2.59
CA GLU A 83 1.35 -0.96 -3.43
C GLU A 83 2.06 -2.11 -4.17
N MET A 84 3.31 -1.90 -4.62
CA MET A 84 4.08 -2.85 -5.45
C MET A 84 5.04 -3.74 -4.66
N ALA A 85 5.56 -3.31 -3.51
CA ALA A 85 6.36 -4.18 -2.62
C ALA A 85 5.51 -5.31 -2.01
N GLY A 86 4.19 -5.28 -2.26
CA GLY A 86 3.23 -6.16 -1.65
C GLY A 86 2.82 -5.58 -0.31
N SER A 87 1.52 -5.64 -0.02
CA SER A 87 0.97 -5.30 1.29
C SER A 87 1.47 -6.21 2.41
N LEU A 88 2.41 -7.13 2.14
CA LEU A 88 2.76 -8.28 2.96
C LEU A 88 4.20 -8.73 2.69
N ASP A 89 5.11 -8.42 3.61
CA ASP A 89 6.48 -8.91 3.63
C ASP A 89 6.62 -10.16 4.51
N LYS A 90 7.42 -11.12 4.06
CA LYS A 90 7.81 -12.26 4.90
C LYS A 90 9.01 -11.85 5.73
N VAL A 91 8.84 -11.72 7.03
CA VAL A 91 9.91 -11.28 7.94
C VAL A 91 10.21 -12.36 8.98
N LYS A 92 11.46 -12.40 9.42
CA LYS A 92 11.88 -13.15 10.61
C LYS A 92 12.04 -12.20 11.78
N ARG A 93 11.31 -12.49 12.86
CA ARG A 93 11.24 -11.71 14.08
C ARG A 93 11.96 -12.45 15.20
N LEU A 94 12.84 -11.76 15.94
CA LEU A 94 13.53 -12.33 17.09
C LEU A 94 13.81 -11.26 18.16
N ASP A 95 14.31 -11.71 19.30
CA ASP A 95 14.81 -10.86 20.38
C ASP A 95 16.12 -10.17 19.96
N GLY A 96 16.05 -8.86 19.72
CA GLY A 96 17.16 -8.04 19.27
C GLY A 96 18.30 -7.93 20.28
N LYS A 97 18.04 -8.20 21.57
CA LYS A 97 19.10 -8.23 22.59
C LYS A 97 20.10 -9.36 22.32
N LYS A 98 19.65 -10.46 21.71
CA LYS A 98 20.52 -11.59 21.30
C LYS A 98 21.46 -11.23 20.16
N LEU A 99 21.21 -10.13 19.44
CA LEU A 99 22.11 -9.57 18.43
C LEU A 99 23.13 -8.59 19.03
N GLY A 100 23.09 -8.33 20.33
CA GLY A 100 23.95 -7.34 20.99
C GLY A 100 23.57 -5.89 20.67
N ILE A 101 22.35 -5.66 20.15
CA ILE A 101 21.83 -4.32 19.89
C ILE A 101 21.39 -3.70 21.23
N CYS A 102 21.79 -2.45 21.46
CA CYS A 102 21.40 -1.71 22.67
C CYS A 102 19.87 -1.63 22.77
N GLU A 103 19.31 -1.87 23.97
CA GLU A 103 17.86 -1.85 24.19
C GLU A 103 17.23 -0.51 23.82
N ASP A 104 17.94 0.60 24.02
CA ASP A 104 17.50 1.96 23.67
C ASP A 104 17.38 2.19 22.15
N ALA A 105 18.04 1.35 21.34
CA ALA A 105 17.97 1.40 19.88
C ALA A 105 16.90 0.44 19.31
N LEU A 106 16.30 -0.42 20.15
CA LEU A 106 15.29 -1.38 19.72
C LEU A 106 13.87 -0.81 19.85
N PRO A 107 12.93 -1.21 18.98
CA PRO A 107 11.53 -0.86 19.15
C PRO A 107 10.96 -1.50 20.42
N LYS A 108 9.80 -0.99 20.87
CA LYS A 108 9.08 -1.53 22.04
C LYS A 108 8.90 -3.05 21.91
N GLY A 109 9.29 -3.78 22.96
CA GLY A 109 9.33 -5.24 22.98
C GLY A 109 10.69 -5.84 22.59
N SER A 110 11.71 -5.00 22.40
CA SER A 110 13.11 -5.41 22.15
C SER A 110 13.26 -6.31 20.93
N VAL A 111 12.41 -6.11 19.94
CA VAL A 111 12.31 -6.97 18.77
C VAL A 111 13.20 -6.45 17.65
N PHE A 112 13.89 -7.37 17.00
CA PHE A 112 14.54 -7.12 15.72
C PHE A 112 13.83 -7.91 14.61
N GLU A 113 13.68 -7.28 13.45
CA GLU A 113 13.02 -7.86 12.28
C GLU A 113 13.94 -7.77 11.07
N ILE A 114 13.97 -8.84 10.27
CA ILE A 114 14.65 -8.86 8.98
C ILE A 114 13.71 -9.41 7.91
N THR A 115 13.67 -8.74 6.76
CA THR A 115 12.94 -9.24 5.57
C THR A 115 13.65 -10.47 5.01
N LEU A 116 12.89 -11.55 4.79
CA LEU A 116 13.37 -12.75 4.13
C LEU A 116 13.28 -12.55 2.62
N MET A 117 14.43 -12.40 1.98
CA MET A 117 14.55 -12.22 0.53
C MET A 117 15.53 -13.24 -0.06
N ASP A 118 15.46 -13.46 -1.37
CA ASP A 118 16.42 -14.29 -2.07
C ASP A 118 17.78 -13.58 -2.25
N LYS A 119 18.79 -14.38 -2.60
CA LYS A 119 20.16 -13.89 -2.80
C LYS A 119 20.26 -12.90 -3.96
N GLU A 120 19.50 -13.12 -5.03
CA GLU A 120 19.54 -12.25 -6.19
C GLU A 120 19.13 -10.83 -5.81
N THR A 121 17.99 -10.69 -5.13
CA THR A 121 17.44 -9.44 -4.60
C THR A 121 18.42 -8.75 -3.65
N LEU A 122 19.04 -9.50 -2.72
CA LEU A 122 20.05 -8.95 -1.83
C LEU A 122 21.26 -8.38 -2.60
N GLU A 123 21.72 -9.08 -3.64
CA GLU A 123 22.79 -8.56 -4.53
C GLU A 123 22.34 -7.36 -5.35
N GLN A 124 21.04 -7.18 -5.63
CA GLN A 124 20.54 -5.94 -6.24
C GLN A 124 20.62 -4.77 -5.26
N ILE A 125 20.13 -4.95 -4.03
CA ILE A 125 20.14 -3.91 -2.99
C ILE A 125 21.56 -3.46 -2.65
N LYS A 126 22.51 -4.41 -2.57
CA LYS A 126 23.94 -4.11 -2.31
C LYS A 126 24.58 -3.19 -3.35
N ARG A 127 24.02 -3.08 -4.56
CA ARG A 127 24.51 -2.14 -5.58
C ARG A 127 24.06 -0.70 -5.33
N GLU A 128 22.98 -0.51 -4.58
CA GLU A 128 22.37 0.79 -4.34
C GLU A 128 22.65 1.34 -2.94
N MET A 129 22.94 0.48 -1.96
CA MET A 129 23.22 0.89 -0.59
C MET A 129 24.22 -0.02 0.13
N LEU A 130 24.81 0.52 1.19
CA LEU A 130 25.62 -0.27 2.12
C LEU A 130 24.70 -1.22 2.89
N VAL A 131 25.02 -2.51 2.85
CA VAL A 131 24.27 -3.57 3.53
C VAL A 131 25.20 -4.31 4.49
N ASP A 132 24.80 -4.40 5.75
CA ASP A 132 25.51 -5.18 6.77
C ASP A 132 25.17 -6.67 6.64
N VAL A 133 25.96 -7.38 5.84
CA VAL A 133 25.76 -8.81 5.56
C VAL A 133 25.99 -9.67 6.79
N GLU A 134 26.92 -9.27 7.67
CA GLU A 134 27.22 -10.02 8.88
C GLU A 134 26.03 -9.99 9.85
N LEU A 135 25.39 -8.82 10.01
CA LEU A 135 24.17 -8.69 10.79
C LEU A 135 23.03 -9.55 10.22
N ILE A 136 22.87 -9.58 8.89
CA ILE A 136 21.89 -10.43 8.21
C ILE A 136 22.14 -11.90 8.55
N GLU A 137 23.37 -12.39 8.37
CA GLU A 137 23.74 -13.79 8.61
C GLU A 137 23.52 -14.19 10.07
N ARG A 138 23.96 -13.35 11.02
CA ARG A 138 23.73 -13.55 12.45
C ARG A 138 22.25 -13.63 12.79
N THR A 139 21.44 -12.75 12.20
CA THR A 139 19.98 -12.72 12.39
C THR A 139 19.31 -13.98 11.83
N LEU A 140 19.75 -14.44 10.66
CA LEU A 140 19.25 -15.67 10.04
C LEU A 140 19.65 -16.93 10.82
N GLY A 141 20.81 -16.93 11.50
CA GLY A 141 21.28 -18.04 12.32
C GLY A 141 20.60 -18.20 13.69
N LEU A 142 20.01 -17.13 14.24
CA LEU A 142 19.34 -17.17 15.56
C LEU A 142 17.91 -17.73 15.49
N PRO A 143 17.39 -18.38 16.54
CA PRO A 143 15.99 -18.80 16.58
C PRO A 143 15.06 -17.57 16.59
N GLY A 144 13.95 -17.67 15.86
CA GLY A 144 12.95 -16.61 15.74
C GLY A 144 11.75 -17.06 14.91
N ASP A 145 10.68 -16.28 14.96
CA ASP A 145 9.42 -16.59 14.28
C ASP A 145 9.40 -15.99 12.89
N VAL A 146 8.89 -16.76 11.92
CA VAL A 146 8.69 -16.27 10.55
C VAL A 146 7.22 -15.92 10.39
N ILE A 147 6.94 -14.66 10.09
CA ILE A 147 5.59 -14.14 9.94
C ILE A 147 5.45 -13.45 8.59
N ILE A 148 4.21 -13.24 8.18
CA ILE A 148 3.87 -12.33 7.09
C ILE A 148 3.34 -11.05 7.75
N LYS A 149 3.96 -9.92 7.47
CA LYS A 149 3.65 -8.61 8.07
C LYS A 149 3.25 -7.63 6.99
N ALA A 150 2.27 -6.77 7.25
CA ALA A 150 2.01 -5.67 6.35
C ALA A 150 3.19 -4.68 6.33
N ALA A 151 3.73 -4.43 5.14
CA ALA A 151 4.84 -3.52 4.90
C ALA A 151 4.42 -2.06 5.13
#